data_AF-A0A9D0Y814-F1
#
_entry.id   AF-A0A9D0Y814-F1
#
_cell.length_a   1.000
_cell.length_b   1.000
_cell.length_c   1.000
_cell.angle_alpha   90.00
_cell.angle_beta   90.00
_cell.angle_gamma   90.00
#
_symmetry.space_group_name_H-M   'P 1'
#
loop_
_entity.id
_entity.type
_entity.pdbx_description
1 polymer ?
#
loop_
_entity_poly.entity_id
_entity_poly.type
_entity_poly.pdbx_seq_one_letter_code
_entity_poly.pdbx_strand_id
1 'polypeptide(L)'
;MRVTEITYTEECETYQIHGGEALSIDLQSGDHVEIIDVEGDQKCSVLAFDASGACAINSLNWKSTPNSSKSSLPYDDSSDMLKAILKSNKIDTDATDVAELFDDLSSSNSRQDFQVEKDTLCVFDAKGGAMPIDKQSTPTEILINVTRANPKATEDRLPEPLAEPLQDFRIPHSSAKSYTVKAGQYIQIIDVQGQQCSDFQAFSVADLANGVESMLDPTVTRSLMLSSYPAPGTHDKFYNQNSEPYIEVIRDTVCRHDTFGLACNSKYYDDRGYPGHISCTENFNRTLSEHGIAARKNWVAVNFFFNTNILECHTLASDVSWSRAGDFVLLRAVTDLVCVSSACPDDTSPANNWNPTDIHVR
;
A
#
# COMPACT_ATOMS: atom_id res chain seq x y z
N MET A 1 -1.83 11.90 5.70
CA MET A 1 -2.27 11.66 4.31
C MET A 1 -2.89 10.28 4.25
N ARG A 2 -4.21 10.19 4.05
CA ARG A 2 -4.74 8.97 3.43
C ARG A 2 -4.23 9.04 2.00
N VAL A 3 -3.38 8.09 1.62
CA VAL A 3 -2.95 8.00 0.22
C VAL A 3 -4.15 7.46 -0.54
N THR A 4 -4.56 8.20 -1.55
CA THR A 4 -5.41 7.82 -2.69
C THR A 4 -5.49 6.31 -2.86
N GLU A 5 -6.70 5.76 -2.94
CA GLU A 5 -6.86 4.37 -3.38
C GLU A 5 -6.52 4.30 -4.86
N ILE A 6 -5.52 3.48 -5.20
CA ILE A 6 -5.10 3.22 -6.58
C ILE A 6 -5.54 1.80 -6.91
N THR A 7 -6.24 1.64 -8.02
CA THR A 7 -6.58 0.33 -8.56
C THR A 7 -5.97 0.17 -9.94
N TYR A 8 -5.57 -1.05 -10.28
CA TYR A 8 -4.90 -1.36 -11.54
C TYR A 8 -5.74 -2.37 -12.32
N THR A 9 -6.04 -2.05 -13.57
CA THR A 9 -6.67 -2.98 -14.53
C THR A 9 -5.86 -2.98 -15.81
N GLU A 10 -5.00 -3.99 -15.97
CA GLU A 10 -4.06 -4.13 -17.10
C GLU A 10 -3.20 -2.86 -17.29
N GLU A 11 -3.54 -2.06 -18.31
CA GLU A 11 -2.88 -0.82 -18.70
C GLU A 11 -3.46 0.45 -18.06
N CYS A 12 -4.61 0.34 -17.38
CA CYS A 12 -5.27 1.45 -16.73
C CYS A 12 -5.01 1.48 -15.22
N GLU A 13 -4.73 2.67 -14.71
CA GLU A 13 -4.54 2.99 -13.30
C GLU A 13 -5.66 3.96 -12.90
N THR A 14 -6.50 3.59 -11.94
CA THR A 14 -7.58 4.44 -11.44
C THR A 14 -7.22 4.95 -10.06
N TYR A 15 -7.11 6.27 -9.95
CA TYR A 15 -6.84 6.99 -8.70
C TYR A 15 -8.13 7.66 -8.20
N GLN A 16 -8.42 7.52 -6.91
CA GLN A 16 -9.56 8.14 -6.25
C GLN A 16 -9.08 9.21 -5.26
N ILE A 17 -9.33 10.49 -5.57
CA ILE A 17 -9.09 11.61 -4.64
C ILE A 17 -10.42 12.09 -4.07
N HIS A 18 -10.49 12.35 -2.76
CA HIS A 18 -11.67 12.94 -2.15
C HIS A 18 -11.63 14.47 -2.23
N GLY A 19 -12.79 15.12 -2.11
CA GLY A 19 -12.86 16.58 -2.07
C GLY A 19 -12.02 17.18 -0.95
N GLY A 20 -11.15 18.13 -1.30
CA GLY A 20 -10.13 18.74 -0.44
C GLY A 20 -8.76 18.05 -0.50
N GLU A 21 -8.61 16.99 -1.30
CA GLU A 21 -7.35 16.30 -1.53
C GLU A 21 -6.74 16.66 -2.89
N ALA A 22 -5.43 16.46 -3.00
CA ALA A 22 -4.69 16.63 -4.23
C ALA A 22 -3.73 15.46 -4.46
N LEU A 23 -3.48 15.13 -5.72
CA LEU A 23 -2.58 14.06 -6.13
C LEU A 23 -1.69 14.54 -7.26
N SER A 24 -0.42 14.18 -7.23
CA SER A 24 0.47 14.29 -8.38
C SER A 24 0.69 12.92 -9.04
N ILE A 25 0.72 12.90 -10.37
CA ILE A 25 0.98 11.71 -11.19
C ILE A 25 2.02 12.07 -12.24
N ASP A 26 3.12 11.33 -12.30
CA ASP A 26 4.04 11.36 -13.44
C ASP A 26 3.36 10.71 -14.65
N LEU A 27 3.13 11.48 -15.71
CA LEU A 27 2.54 11.03 -16.96
C LEU A 27 3.59 11.03 -18.08
N GLN A 28 3.53 10.03 -18.93
CA GLN A 28 4.42 9.88 -20.07
C GLN A 28 3.74 10.29 -21.37
N SER A 29 4.54 10.72 -22.34
CA SER A 29 4.06 10.95 -23.71
C SER A 29 3.30 9.74 -24.24
N GLY A 30 2.07 9.98 -24.69
CA GLY A 30 1.15 8.98 -25.20
C GLY A 30 0.08 8.52 -24.21
N ASP A 31 0.29 8.73 -22.90
CA ASP A 31 -0.70 8.39 -21.87
C ASP A 31 -2.02 9.13 -22.13
N HIS A 32 -3.13 8.46 -21.84
CA HIS A 32 -4.47 9.02 -21.91
C HIS A 32 -5.04 9.14 -20.50
N VAL A 33 -5.58 10.30 -20.16
CA VAL A 33 -6.17 10.57 -18.86
C VAL A 33 -7.62 10.94 -19.02
N GLU A 34 -8.49 10.27 -18.26
CA GLU A 34 -9.89 10.61 -18.08
C GLU A 34 -10.12 11.00 -16.61
N ILE A 35 -10.74 12.16 -16.40
CA ILE A 35 -11.14 12.68 -15.10
C ILE A 35 -12.66 12.63 -15.02
N ILE A 36 -13.19 12.04 -13.95
CA ILE A 36 -14.61 11.81 -13.75
C ILE A 36 -15.05 12.48 -12.44
N ASP A 37 -16.00 13.39 -12.56
CA ASP A 37 -16.84 13.83 -11.45
C ASP A 37 -17.97 12.81 -11.27
N VAL A 38 -17.89 12.00 -10.22
CA VAL A 38 -18.78 10.85 -10.01
C VAL A 38 -20.18 11.31 -9.62
N GLU A 39 -20.27 12.25 -8.67
CA GLU A 39 -21.54 12.65 -8.06
C GLU A 39 -22.13 13.94 -8.67
N GLY A 40 -21.31 14.71 -9.40
CA GLY A 40 -21.68 16.03 -9.89
C GLY A 40 -21.19 17.13 -8.95
N ASP A 41 -21.19 18.37 -9.46
CA ASP A 41 -20.81 19.59 -8.74
C ASP A 41 -19.39 19.60 -8.11
N GLN A 42 -18.54 18.61 -8.40
CA GLN A 42 -17.20 18.50 -7.82
C GLN A 42 -16.15 19.08 -8.75
N LYS A 43 -15.72 20.30 -8.44
CA LYS A 43 -14.68 21.00 -9.20
C LYS A 43 -13.33 20.31 -9.03
N CYS A 44 -12.56 20.25 -10.11
CA CYS A 44 -11.20 19.72 -10.12
C CYS A 44 -10.28 20.66 -10.89
N SER A 45 -9.13 21.00 -10.30
CA SER A 45 -8.09 21.75 -11.00
C SER A 45 -6.99 20.82 -11.46
N VAL A 46 -6.55 20.98 -12.71
CA VAL A 46 -5.41 20.25 -13.27
C VAL A 46 -4.29 21.22 -13.59
N LEU A 47 -3.11 20.91 -13.06
CA LEU A 47 -1.86 21.57 -13.34
C LEU A 47 -0.92 20.58 -14.03
N ALA A 48 -0.03 21.05 -14.88
CA ALA A 48 0.98 20.22 -15.50
C ALA A 48 2.33 20.93 -15.54
N PHE A 49 3.39 20.18 -15.29
CA PHE A 49 4.76 20.69 -15.22
C PHE A 49 5.72 19.80 -16.00
N ASP A 50 6.71 20.42 -16.65
CA ASP A 50 7.81 19.69 -17.27
C ASP A 50 8.89 19.28 -16.23
N ALA A 51 9.91 18.55 -16.68
CA ALA A 51 11.01 18.10 -15.82
C ALA A 51 11.84 19.23 -15.17
N SER A 52 11.70 20.48 -15.63
CA SER A 52 12.33 21.66 -15.02
C SER A 52 11.43 22.36 -14.00
N GLY A 53 10.18 21.91 -13.84
CA GLY A 53 9.15 22.53 -13.01
C GLY A 53 8.40 23.68 -13.69
N ALA A 54 8.59 23.88 -15.00
CA ALA A 54 7.89 24.93 -15.74
C ALA A 54 6.49 24.48 -16.18
N CYS A 55 5.55 25.43 -16.29
CA CYS A 55 4.18 25.15 -16.70
C CYS A 55 4.13 24.46 -18.08
N ALA A 56 3.48 23.30 -18.11
CA ALA A 56 3.35 22.45 -19.29
C ALA A 56 1.88 22.15 -19.63
N ILE A 57 0.91 22.97 -19.19
CA ILE A 57 -0.53 22.71 -19.44
C ILE A 57 -0.85 22.53 -20.94
N ASN A 58 -0.08 23.17 -21.82
CA ASN A 58 -0.25 23.10 -23.27
C ASN A 58 0.17 21.75 -23.87
N SER A 59 0.85 20.87 -23.13
CA SER A 59 1.12 19.49 -23.58
C SER A 59 -0.03 18.53 -23.27
N LEU A 60 -1.09 19.00 -22.63
CA LEU A 60 -2.32 18.25 -22.43
C LEU A 60 -3.25 18.52 -23.63
N ASN A 61 -3.35 17.57 -24.54
CA ASN A 61 -4.22 17.67 -25.71
C ASN A 61 -5.65 17.25 -25.33
N TRP A 62 -6.41 18.21 -24.83
CA TRP A 62 -7.79 18.01 -24.39
C TRP A 62 -8.72 17.68 -25.55
N LYS A 63 -9.54 16.63 -25.39
CA LYS A 63 -10.68 16.38 -26.28
C LYS A 63 -11.90 17.21 -25.88
N SER A 64 -12.02 17.51 -24.59
CA SER A 64 -13.01 18.44 -24.03
C SER A 64 -12.49 19.88 -24.09
N THR A 65 -13.38 20.84 -23.82
CA THR A 65 -13.01 22.25 -23.60
C THR A 65 -13.08 22.55 -22.10
N PRO A 66 -11.99 22.35 -21.34
CA PRO A 66 -11.94 22.80 -19.94
C PRO A 66 -12.10 24.32 -19.87
N ASN A 67 -12.56 24.82 -18.73
CA ASN A 67 -12.57 26.24 -18.45
C ASN A 67 -11.12 26.68 -18.18
N SER A 68 -10.37 26.95 -19.24
CA SER A 68 -9.01 27.47 -19.12
C SER A 68 -9.07 28.94 -18.74
N SER A 69 -8.87 29.25 -17.47
CA SER A 69 -8.58 30.61 -17.03
C SER A 69 -7.07 30.81 -16.98
N LYS A 70 -6.57 31.91 -17.56
CA LYS A 70 -5.24 32.48 -17.24
C LYS A 70 -5.23 33.05 -15.81
N SER A 71 -5.75 32.27 -14.86
CA SER A 71 -5.82 32.64 -13.46
C SER A 71 -4.60 32.06 -12.78
N SER A 72 -3.78 32.94 -12.23
CA SER A 72 -2.82 32.59 -11.18
C SER A 72 -3.52 31.70 -10.16
N LEU A 73 -2.93 30.55 -9.86
CA LEU A 73 -3.42 29.63 -8.86
C LEU A 73 -3.65 30.38 -7.54
N PRO A 74 -4.86 30.36 -6.94
CA PRO A 74 -5.09 31.00 -5.66
C PRO A 74 -4.43 30.15 -4.56
N TYR A 75 -3.11 30.29 -4.44
CA TYR A 75 -2.28 29.45 -3.57
C TYR A 75 -2.77 29.50 -2.13
N ASP A 76 -3.19 30.65 -1.62
CA ASP A 76 -3.68 30.78 -0.24
C ASP A 76 -4.98 30.00 0.01
N ASP A 77 -5.87 29.92 -0.99
CA ASP A 77 -7.15 29.19 -0.91
C ASP A 77 -7.03 27.70 -1.33
N SER A 78 -5.83 27.25 -1.68
CA SER A 78 -5.56 25.87 -2.07
C SER A 78 -5.51 24.90 -0.88
N SER A 79 -5.79 23.62 -1.14
CA SER A 79 -5.65 22.55 -0.15
C SER A 79 -4.22 22.48 0.42
N ASP A 80 -4.07 22.11 1.69
CA ASP A 80 -2.75 21.89 2.30
C ASP A 80 -1.96 20.81 1.55
N MET A 81 -2.67 19.85 0.94
CA MET A 81 -2.10 18.78 0.14
C MET A 81 -1.51 19.32 -1.17
N LEU A 82 -2.26 20.16 -1.91
CA LEU A 82 -1.74 20.81 -3.11
C LEU A 82 -0.50 21.66 -2.79
N LYS A 83 -0.57 22.47 -1.73
CA LYS A 83 0.57 23.27 -1.25
C LYS A 83 1.80 22.41 -0.96
N ALA A 84 1.60 21.26 -0.30
CA ALA A 84 2.67 20.33 0.02
C ALA A 84 3.30 19.71 -1.24
N ILE A 85 2.48 19.28 -2.21
CA ILE A 85 2.94 18.72 -3.50
C ILE A 85 3.78 19.74 -4.26
N LEU A 86 3.28 20.97 -4.42
CA LEU A 86 3.99 22.03 -5.14
C LEU A 86 5.32 22.39 -4.47
N LYS A 87 5.33 22.48 -3.14
CA LYS A 87 6.54 22.74 -2.36
C LYS A 87 7.56 21.61 -2.45
N SER A 88 7.12 20.36 -2.37
CA SER A 88 7.99 19.18 -2.47
C SER A 88 8.70 19.13 -3.83
N ASN A 89 7.96 19.45 -4.89
CA ASN A 89 8.47 19.49 -6.27
C ASN A 89 9.18 20.80 -6.63
N LYS A 90 9.31 21.76 -5.70
CA LYS A 90 9.96 23.06 -5.91
C LYS A 90 9.38 23.86 -7.08
N ILE A 91 8.07 23.78 -7.26
CA ILE A 91 7.34 24.45 -8.33
C ILE A 91 7.11 25.92 -7.96
N ASP A 92 7.35 26.82 -8.91
CA ASP A 92 7.02 28.24 -8.79
C ASP A 92 5.54 28.48 -9.14
N THR A 93 4.79 29.05 -8.20
CA THR A 93 3.34 29.25 -8.28
C THR A 93 2.94 30.55 -8.96
N ASP A 94 3.87 31.48 -9.16
CA ASP A 94 3.58 32.83 -9.67
C ASP A 94 3.26 32.84 -11.19
N ALA A 95 3.57 31.75 -11.90
CA ALA A 95 3.41 31.63 -13.36
C ALA A 95 2.82 30.28 -13.81
N THR A 96 1.84 29.75 -13.06
CA THR A 96 1.20 28.48 -13.39
C THR A 96 -0.18 28.69 -14.02
N ASP A 97 -0.36 28.20 -15.26
CA ASP A 97 -1.68 28.09 -15.86
C ASP A 97 -2.41 26.86 -15.29
N VAL A 98 -3.73 26.97 -15.11
CA VAL A 98 -4.57 25.93 -14.52
C VAL A 98 -5.73 25.60 -15.46
N ALA A 99 -5.99 24.31 -15.66
CA ALA A 99 -7.22 23.85 -16.30
C ALA A 99 -8.28 23.58 -15.22
N GLU A 100 -9.36 24.36 -15.22
CA GLU A 100 -10.48 24.16 -14.31
C GLU A 100 -11.51 23.23 -14.96
N LEU A 101 -11.82 22.15 -14.25
CA LEU A 101 -12.76 21.13 -14.67
C LEU A 101 -14.00 21.18 -13.79
N PHE A 102 -15.14 21.00 -14.45
CA PHE A 102 -16.48 20.98 -13.83
C PHE A 102 -16.84 22.33 -13.18
N ASP A 103 -18.10 22.48 -12.83
CA ASP A 103 -18.66 23.71 -12.27
C ASP A 103 -19.80 23.40 -11.29
N ASP A 104 -20.29 24.46 -10.64
CA ASP A 104 -21.53 24.35 -9.90
C ASP A 104 -22.64 24.06 -10.92
N LEU A 105 -23.37 22.96 -10.76
CA LEU A 105 -24.37 22.36 -11.66
C LEU A 105 -23.87 21.34 -12.68
N SER A 106 -22.60 20.91 -12.60
CA SER A 106 -22.12 19.79 -13.40
C SER A 106 -22.88 18.51 -13.04
N SER A 107 -23.39 17.81 -14.06
CA SER A 107 -24.15 16.57 -13.84
C SER A 107 -23.26 15.47 -13.28
N SER A 108 -23.86 14.52 -12.56
CA SER A 108 -23.14 13.30 -12.16
C SER A 108 -22.55 12.57 -13.36
N ASN A 109 -21.39 11.95 -13.15
CA ASN A 109 -20.62 11.24 -14.17
C ASN A 109 -20.16 12.16 -15.33
N SER A 110 -19.92 13.44 -15.05
CA SER A 110 -19.29 14.35 -16.00
C SER A 110 -17.83 13.95 -16.21
N ARG A 111 -17.36 14.02 -17.46
CA ARG A 111 -16.05 13.51 -17.87
C ARG A 111 -15.29 14.54 -18.66
N GLN A 112 -13.99 14.61 -18.41
CA GLN A 112 -13.05 15.33 -19.25
C GLN A 112 -11.83 14.46 -19.50
N ASP A 113 -11.28 14.55 -20.70
CA ASP A 113 -10.14 13.71 -21.06
C ASP A 113 -9.14 14.46 -21.94
N PHE A 114 -7.87 14.07 -21.79
CA PHE A 114 -6.76 14.58 -22.57
C PHE A 114 -5.76 13.48 -22.89
N GLN A 115 -5.01 13.70 -23.97
CA GLN A 115 -3.82 12.92 -24.27
C GLN A 115 -2.57 13.71 -23.92
N VAL A 116 -1.56 13.03 -23.37
CA VAL A 116 -0.30 13.63 -22.94
C VAL A 116 0.67 13.65 -24.13
N GLU A 117 1.12 14.82 -24.56
CA GLU A 117 2.05 14.96 -25.71
C GLU A 117 3.53 14.86 -25.31
N LYS A 118 3.86 15.12 -24.05
CA LYS A 118 5.22 15.12 -23.51
C LYS A 118 5.18 14.63 -22.08
N ASP A 119 6.28 14.04 -21.62
CA ASP A 119 6.41 13.64 -20.23
C ASP A 119 6.19 14.84 -19.30
N THR A 120 5.24 14.71 -18.37
CA THR A 120 4.82 15.79 -17.48
C THR A 120 4.41 15.24 -16.12
N LEU A 121 4.73 16.00 -15.07
CA LEU A 121 4.11 15.84 -13.77
C LEU A 121 2.76 16.55 -13.78
N CYS A 122 1.66 15.81 -13.70
CA CYS A 122 0.32 16.39 -13.56
C CYS A 122 -0.11 16.39 -12.10
N VAL A 123 -0.71 17.49 -11.64
CA VAL A 123 -1.30 17.61 -10.31
C VAL A 123 -2.79 17.84 -10.46
N PHE A 124 -3.58 17.02 -9.77
CA PHE A 124 -5.03 17.05 -9.73
C PHE A 124 -5.46 17.47 -8.33
N ASP A 125 -6.24 18.54 -8.22
CA ASP A 125 -6.75 19.06 -6.94
C ASP A 125 -8.28 19.01 -6.97
N ALA A 126 -8.86 18.08 -6.21
CA ALA A 126 -10.30 18.01 -6.01
C ALA A 126 -10.68 19.11 -5.01
N LYS A 127 -11.28 20.19 -5.50
CA LYS A 127 -11.56 21.36 -4.67
C LYS A 127 -12.56 21.03 -3.57
N GLY A 128 -12.24 21.36 -2.34
CA GLY A 128 -13.13 21.08 -1.23
C GLY A 128 -12.56 21.52 0.10
N GLY A 129 -13.45 21.67 1.08
CA GLY A 129 -13.09 22.04 2.44
C GLY A 129 -14.23 21.71 3.40
N ALA A 130 -14.09 22.14 4.65
CA ALA A 130 -15.14 21.96 5.64
C ALA A 130 -16.44 22.61 5.16
N MET A 131 -17.47 21.79 4.92
CA MET A 131 -18.79 22.27 4.52
C MET A 131 -19.45 22.98 5.72
N PRO A 132 -19.91 24.24 5.57
CA PRO A 132 -20.75 24.87 6.58
C PRO A 132 -22.03 24.05 6.80
N ILE A 133 -22.48 23.94 8.05
CA ILE A 133 -23.59 23.04 8.42
C ILE A 133 -24.92 23.38 7.72
N ASP A 134 -25.07 24.61 7.24
CA ASP A 134 -26.23 25.12 6.52
C ASP A 134 -26.10 25.03 4.99
N LYS A 135 -24.93 24.66 4.48
CA LYS A 135 -24.69 24.41 3.05
C LYS A 135 -24.87 22.92 2.77
N GLN A 136 -25.40 22.59 1.60
CA GLN A 136 -25.57 21.22 1.09
C GLN A 136 -24.63 21.00 -0.11
N SER A 137 -23.39 21.45 0.02
CA SER A 137 -22.36 21.41 -1.02
C SER A 137 -21.21 20.53 -0.54
N THR A 138 -21.53 19.28 -0.19
CA THR A 138 -20.55 18.33 0.33
C THR A 138 -19.53 18.06 -0.78
N PRO A 139 -18.22 18.24 -0.53
CA PRO A 139 -17.20 17.81 -1.48
C PRO A 139 -17.25 16.29 -1.66
N THR A 140 -17.22 15.85 -2.91
CA THR A 140 -17.28 14.44 -3.30
C THR A 140 -15.96 14.05 -3.97
N GLU A 141 -15.89 12.82 -4.47
CA GLU A 141 -14.67 12.27 -5.06
C GLU A 141 -14.51 12.58 -6.55
N ILE A 142 -13.26 12.64 -6.98
CA ILE A 142 -12.88 12.62 -8.38
C ILE A 142 -12.13 11.31 -8.66
N LEU A 143 -12.51 10.63 -9.73
CA LEU A 143 -11.75 9.51 -10.26
C LEU A 143 -10.86 9.99 -11.41
N ILE A 144 -9.61 9.54 -11.40
CA ILE A 144 -8.63 9.82 -12.45
C ILE A 144 -8.20 8.48 -13.02
N ASN A 145 -8.60 8.19 -14.25
CA ASN A 145 -8.20 7.00 -14.98
C ASN A 145 -7.03 7.37 -15.90
N VAL A 146 -5.89 6.72 -15.69
CA VAL A 146 -4.70 6.87 -16.53
C VAL A 146 -4.49 5.58 -17.30
N THR A 147 -4.75 5.62 -18.61
CA THR A 147 -4.39 4.55 -19.53
C THR A 147 -2.96 4.77 -20.00
N ARG A 148 -2.04 3.92 -19.54
CA ARG A 148 -0.61 4.05 -19.84
C ARG A 148 -0.31 3.62 -21.27
N ALA A 149 0.41 4.44 -22.04
CA ALA A 149 0.90 4.04 -23.35
C ALA A 149 2.00 2.97 -23.27
N ASN A 150 2.79 3.00 -22.19
CA ASN A 150 3.83 2.02 -21.87
C ASN A 150 3.66 1.53 -20.43
N PRO A 151 2.70 0.63 -20.15
CA PRO A 151 2.41 0.17 -18.80
C PRO A 151 3.61 -0.59 -18.21
N LYS A 152 3.99 -0.26 -16.96
CA LYS A 152 4.95 -1.07 -16.20
C LYS A 152 4.35 -2.43 -15.89
N ALA A 153 5.21 -3.45 -15.72
CA ALA A 153 4.77 -4.72 -15.16
C ALA A 153 4.19 -4.49 -13.75
N THR A 154 3.13 -5.23 -13.40
CA THR A 154 2.41 -5.06 -12.13
C THR A 154 3.36 -5.10 -10.92
N GLU A 155 4.32 -6.02 -10.92
CA GLU A 155 5.31 -6.20 -9.84
C GLU A 155 6.26 -5.01 -9.61
N ASP A 156 6.40 -4.14 -10.62
CA ASP A 156 7.20 -2.92 -10.57
C ASP A 156 6.39 -1.69 -10.11
N ARG A 157 5.06 -1.81 -9.99
CA ARG A 157 4.16 -0.74 -9.55
C ARG A 157 4.08 -0.69 -8.03
N LEU A 158 5.21 -0.40 -7.39
CA LEU A 158 5.28 -0.22 -5.95
C LEU A 158 4.60 1.09 -5.52
N PRO A 159 3.89 1.13 -4.38
CA PRO A 159 3.41 2.38 -3.82
C PRO A 159 4.59 3.29 -3.50
N GLU A 160 4.39 4.61 -3.63
CA GLU A 160 5.42 5.58 -3.30
C GLU A 160 5.89 5.42 -1.84
N PRO A 161 7.21 5.52 -1.59
CA PRO A 161 7.74 5.46 -0.24
C PRO A 161 7.29 6.67 0.58
N LEU A 162 6.89 6.43 1.83
CA LEU A 162 6.48 7.49 2.75
C LEU A 162 7.65 8.36 3.23
N ALA A 163 8.87 7.85 3.10
CA ALA A 163 10.14 8.50 3.38
C ALA A 163 11.25 7.74 2.63
N GLU A 164 12.44 8.36 2.48
CA GLU A 164 13.63 7.71 1.92
C GLU A 164 13.90 6.35 2.60
N PRO A 165 13.80 5.22 1.86
CA PRO A 165 14.01 3.90 2.44
C PRO A 165 15.44 3.68 2.92
N LEU A 166 15.60 3.07 4.10
CA LEU A 166 16.91 2.68 4.62
C LEU A 166 17.38 1.36 4.01
N GLN A 167 16.43 0.48 3.73
CA GLN A 167 16.59 -0.77 3.01
C GLN A 167 15.43 -0.86 2.03
N ASP A 168 15.64 -1.45 0.87
CA ASP A 168 14.60 -1.62 -0.14
C ASP A 168 14.98 -2.87 -0.94
N PHE A 169 14.18 -3.93 -0.81
CA PHE A 169 14.51 -5.21 -1.44
C PHE A 169 13.31 -6.09 -1.75
N ARG A 170 13.53 -6.92 -2.76
CA ARG A 170 12.66 -8.00 -3.19
C ARG A 170 12.95 -9.28 -2.41
N ILE A 171 11.92 -9.96 -1.93
CA ILE A 171 11.95 -11.35 -1.45
C ILE A 171 11.37 -12.20 -2.57
N PRO A 172 12.21 -12.97 -3.30
CA PRO A 172 11.73 -13.87 -4.33
C PRO A 172 10.67 -14.83 -3.79
N HIS A 173 9.70 -15.19 -4.62
CA HIS A 173 8.69 -16.17 -4.28
C HIS A 173 9.34 -17.45 -3.73
N SER A 174 8.65 -18.11 -2.80
CA SER A 174 9.14 -19.32 -2.15
C SER A 174 10.47 -19.14 -1.38
N SER A 175 10.82 -17.93 -0.96
CA SER A 175 12.03 -17.64 -0.17
C SER A 175 11.73 -16.72 1.03
N ALA A 176 12.72 -16.51 1.90
CA ALA A 176 12.62 -15.59 3.03
C ALA A 176 13.89 -14.77 3.21
N LYS A 177 13.75 -13.58 3.78
CA LYS A 177 14.87 -12.71 4.10
C LYS A 177 14.70 -12.13 5.51
N SER A 178 15.81 -12.13 6.27
CA SER A 178 15.89 -11.48 7.57
C SER A 178 16.52 -10.10 7.42
N TYR A 179 16.13 -9.20 8.31
CA TYR A 179 16.57 -7.81 8.32
C TYR A 179 16.47 -7.25 9.74
N THR A 180 17.32 -6.28 10.06
CA THR A 180 17.31 -5.63 11.37
C THR A 180 16.68 -4.25 11.28
N VAL A 181 15.81 -3.94 12.24
CA VAL A 181 15.21 -2.63 12.42
C VAL A 181 15.46 -2.09 13.81
N LYS A 182 15.64 -0.78 13.91
CA LYS A 182 15.80 -0.06 15.17
C LYS A 182 14.45 0.42 15.71
N ALA A 183 14.37 0.60 17.02
CA ALA A 183 13.20 1.20 17.65
C ALA A 183 12.81 2.52 16.96
N GLY A 184 11.53 2.68 16.64
CA GLY A 184 10.96 3.83 15.95
C GLY A 184 11.07 3.78 14.41
N GLN A 185 11.81 2.83 13.84
CA GLN A 185 11.84 2.63 12.38
C GLN A 185 10.56 1.93 11.90
N TYR A 186 10.29 2.08 10.61
CA TYR A 186 9.13 1.52 9.95
C TYR A 186 9.52 0.32 9.08
N ILE A 187 8.60 -0.62 8.93
CA ILE A 187 8.70 -1.74 8.00
C ILE A 187 7.46 -1.68 7.12
N GLN A 188 7.64 -1.66 5.81
CA GLN A 188 6.54 -1.81 4.86
C GLN A 188 6.68 -3.15 4.14
N ILE A 189 5.71 -4.05 4.34
CA ILE A 189 5.63 -5.33 3.62
C ILE A 189 4.54 -5.17 2.56
N ILE A 190 4.92 -5.35 1.30
CA ILE A 190 4.08 -5.04 0.13
C ILE A 190 3.91 -6.31 -0.69
N ASP A 191 2.66 -6.64 -1.00
CA ASP A 191 2.31 -7.61 -2.01
C ASP A 191 2.30 -6.93 -3.38
N VAL A 192 3.18 -7.36 -4.29
CA VAL A 192 3.44 -6.60 -5.51
C VAL A 192 2.64 -7.02 -6.71
N GLN A 193 2.12 -8.24 -6.72
CA GLN A 193 1.25 -8.72 -7.79
C GLN A 193 -0.19 -8.91 -7.29
N GLY A 194 -0.40 -8.81 -5.97
CA GLY A 194 -1.66 -9.17 -5.34
C GLY A 194 -1.72 -10.67 -5.08
N GLN A 195 -2.60 -11.02 -4.16
CA GLN A 195 -2.91 -12.38 -3.77
C GLN A 195 -1.69 -13.22 -3.31
N GLN A 196 -0.59 -12.61 -2.89
CA GLN A 196 0.56 -13.28 -2.29
C GLN A 196 0.60 -13.02 -0.80
N CYS A 197 0.66 -14.09 -0.02
CA CYS A 197 0.73 -14.01 1.43
C CYS A 197 2.17 -13.99 1.95
N SER A 198 2.37 -13.39 3.13
CA SER A 198 3.68 -13.34 3.78
C SER A 198 3.65 -13.75 5.24
N ASP A 199 4.44 -14.77 5.57
CA ASP A 199 4.71 -15.13 6.96
C ASP A 199 5.76 -14.18 7.54
N PHE A 200 5.48 -13.64 8.73
CA PHE A 200 6.34 -12.68 9.44
C PHE A 200 6.62 -13.11 10.88
N GLN A 201 7.85 -12.87 11.33
CA GLN A 201 8.27 -13.08 12.71
C GLN A 201 9.33 -12.04 13.10
N ALA A 202 9.40 -11.69 14.39
CA ALA A 202 10.36 -10.73 14.91
C ALA A 202 10.93 -11.17 16.27
N PHE A 203 12.18 -10.82 16.53
CA PHE A 203 12.94 -11.18 17.71
C PHE A 203 13.65 -9.96 18.29
N SER A 204 13.66 -9.83 19.62
CA SER A 204 14.42 -8.77 20.30
C SER A 204 15.92 -8.95 20.08
N VAL A 205 16.60 -7.92 19.56
CA VAL A 205 18.07 -7.92 19.41
C VAL A 205 18.75 -8.08 20.77
N ALA A 206 18.21 -7.44 21.80
CA ALA A 206 18.74 -7.52 23.15
C ALA A 206 18.59 -8.94 23.75
N ASP A 207 17.48 -9.62 23.49
CA ASP A 207 17.24 -10.97 23.98
C ASP A 207 18.13 -11.98 23.26
N LEU A 208 18.27 -11.86 21.93
CA LEU A 208 19.17 -12.70 21.14
C LEU A 208 20.62 -12.55 21.61
N ALA A 209 21.08 -11.34 21.96
CA ALA A 209 22.40 -11.12 22.52
C ALA A 209 22.62 -11.83 23.88
N ASN A 210 21.53 -12.12 24.61
CA ASN A 210 21.53 -12.88 25.85
C ASN A 210 21.18 -14.38 25.66
N GLY A 211 21.10 -14.85 24.40
CA GLY A 211 20.75 -16.23 24.07
C GLY A 211 19.27 -16.58 24.29
N VAL A 212 18.39 -15.58 24.33
CA VAL A 212 16.94 -15.74 24.51
C VAL A 212 16.23 -15.48 23.19
N GLU A 213 15.51 -16.48 22.69
CA GLU A 213 14.73 -16.37 21.45
C GLU A 213 13.29 -15.93 21.74
N SER A 214 13.15 -14.68 22.20
CA SER A 214 11.86 -14.05 22.46
C SER A 214 11.24 -13.59 21.14
N MET A 215 10.10 -14.18 20.76
CA MET A 215 9.46 -14.01 19.46
C MET A 215 8.03 -13.52 19.61
N LEU A 216 7.44 -12.97 18.54
CA LEU A 216 6.01 -12.64 18.50
C LEU A 216 5.18 -13.87 18.81
N ASP A 217 4.22 -13.69 19.72
CA ASP A 217 3.28 -14.71 20.15
C ASP A 217 1.86 -14.31 19.74
N PRO A 218 1.29 -15.00 18.74
CA PRO A 218 -0.08 -14.82 18.33
C PRO A 218 -1.12 -14.99 19.45
N THR A 219 -0.89 -15.90 20.39
CA THR A 219 -1.85 -16.18 21.46
C THR A 219 -1.88 -15.06 22.48
N VAL A 220 -0.71 -14.55 22.88
CA VAL A 220 -0.61 -13.35 23.74
C VAL A 220 -1.21 -12.16 23.02
N THR A 221 -0.87 -11.96 21.75
CA THR A 221 -1.38 -10.84 20.95
C THR A 221 -2.91 -10.86 20.89
N ARG A 222 -3.54 -11.98 20.52
CA ARG A 222 -5.01 -12.09 20.47
C ARG A 222 -5.65 -11.87 21.83
N SER A 223 -5.02 -12.35 22.90
CA SER A 223 -5.55 -12.20 24.26
C SER A 223 -5.55 -10.74 24.72
N LEU A 224 -4.48 -9.99 24.42
CA LEU A 224 -4.37 -8.59 24.78
C LEU A 224 -5.22 -7.68 23.90
N MET A 225 -5.32 -7.99 22.60
CA MET A 225 -6.09 -7.20 21.65
C MET A 225 -7.59 -7.52 21.67
N LEU A 226 -8.00 -8.66 22.24
CA LEU A 226 -9.36 -9.20 22.14
C LEU A 226 -9.85 -9.24 20.69
N SER A 227 -8.92 -9.53 19.77
CA SER A 227 -9.12 -9.54 18.33
C SER A 227 -8.24 -10.63 17.72
N SER A 228 -8.62 -11.12 16.54
CA SER A 228 -7.89 -12.12 15.76
C SER A 228 -6.48 -11.66 15.37
N TYR A 229 -6.30 -10.37 15.18
CA TYR A 229 -5.03 -9.70 14.90
C TYR A 229 -5.18 -8.20 15.16
N PRO A 230 -4.06 -7.48 15.38
CA PRO A 230 -4.05 -6.04 15.50
C PRO A 230 -4.46 -5.33 14.20
N ALA A 231 -5.05 -4.15 14.33
CA ALA A 231 -5.43 -3.25 13.24
C ALA A 231 -5.03 -1.81 13.60
N PRO A 232 -4.87 -0.88 12.64
CA PRO A 232 -4.51 0.51 12.94
C PRO A 232 -5.43 1.16 13.98
N GLY A 233 -4.84 1.78 15.01
CA GLY A 233 -5.57 2.46 16.08
C GLY A 233 -5.27 1.93 17.48
N THR A 234 -6.28 1.84 18.35
CA THR A 234 -6.10 1.43 19.77
C THR A 234 -5.66 -0.04 19.93
N HIS A 235 -5.90 -0.88 18.93
CA HIS A 235 -5.57 -2.30 18.92
C HIS A 235 -4.48 -2.60 17.89
N ASP A 236 -3.38 -1.85 17.92
CA ASP A 236 -2.35 -1.84 16.87
C ASP A 236 -1.13 -2.72 17.15
N LYS A 237 -1.01 -3.38 18.30
CA LYS A 237 0.27 -4.00 18.71
C LYS A 237 0.31 -5.52 18.57
N PHE A 238 1.42 -6.03 18.04
CA PHE A 238 1.86 -7.43 18.21
C PHE A 238 2.83 -7.54 19.38
N TYR A 239 2.67 -8.62 20.16
CA TYR A 239 3.39 -8.85 21.42
C TYR A 239 4.21 -10.12 21.39
N ASN A 240 5.28 -10.16 22.19
CA ASN A 240 6.03 -11.39 22.45
C ASN A 240 5.36 -12.26 23.53
N GLN A 241 5.99 -13.39 23.89
CA GLN A 241 5.48 -14.32 24.92
C GLN A 241 5.31 -13.67 26.30
N ASN A 242 6.02 -12.57 26.58
CA ASN A 242 6.01 -11.86 27.86
C ASN A 242 5.07 -10.64 27.87
N SER A 243 4.20 -10.49 26.85
CA SER A 243 3.32 -9.32 26.71
C SER A 243 4.06 -8.00 26.48
N GLU A 244 5.30 -8.05 25.99
CA GLU A 244 6.02 -6.85 25.57
C GLU A 244 5.71 -6.54 24.10
N PRO A 245 5.37 -5.29 23.76
CA PRO A 245 5.04 -4.92 22.40
C PRO A 245 6.31 -4.84 21.55
N TYR A 246 6.30 -5.48 20.38
CA TYR A 246 7.41 -5.44 19.43
C TYR A 246 7.07 -4.59 18.22
N ILE A 247 5.85 -4.72 17.71
CA ILE A 247 5.43 -4.11 16.46
C ILE A 247 4.10 -3.40 16.67
N GLU A 248 3.96 -2.20 16.10
CA GLU A 248 2.69 -1.49 15.94
C GLU A 248 2.26 -1.46 14.48
N VAL A 249 0.98 -1.65 14.20
CA VAL A 249 0.36 -1.56 12.88
C VAL A 249 -0.10 -0.12 12.67
N ILE A 250 0.58 0.57 11.76
CA ILE A 250 0.34 1.99 11.46
C ILE A 250 -0.67 2.13 10.34
N ARG A 251 -0.60 1.25 9.33
CA ARG A 251 -1.53 1.20 8.21
C ARG A 251 -1.64 -0.23 7.69
N ASP A 252 -2.81 -0.58 7.22
CA ASP A 252 -3.11 -1.86 6.58
C ASP A 252 -4.12 -1.57 5.46
N THR A 253 -3.75 -1.87 4.22
CA THR A 253 -4.63 -1.68 3.06
C THR A 253 -5.44 -2.93 2.70
N VAL A 254 -5.11 -4.08 3.28
CA VAL A 254 -5.75 -5.37 2.98
C VAL A 254 -6.86 -5.70 3.99
N CYS A 255 -6.71 -5.23 5.24
CA CYS A 255 -7.66 -5.43 6.34
C CYS A 255 -7.88 -6.91 6.69
N ARG A 256 -7.00 -7.81 6.23
CA ARG A 256 -7.19 -9.26 6.31
C ARG A 256 -5.89 -10.03 6.45
N HIS A 257 -5.76 -10.68 7.60
CA HIS A 257 -4.56 -11.41 8.02
C HIS A 257 -4.93 -12.66 8.82
N ASP A 258 -3.92 -13.46 9.13
CA ASP A 258 -4.05 -14.61 10.01
C ASP A 258 -3.03 -14.56 11.16
N THR A 259 -3.46 -15.03 12.34
CA THR A 259 -2.54 -15.35 13.45
C THR A 259 -2.91 -16.70 14.11
N PHE A 260 -3.84 -17.45 13.52
CA PHE A 260 -4.29 -18.75 14.00
C PHE A 260 -3.40 -19.89 13.48
N GLY A 261 -2.97 -19.77 12.22
CA GLY A 261 -2.15 -20.75 11.53
C GLY A 261 -0.68 -20.72 11.94
N LEU A 262 0.01 -21.80 11.58
CA LEU A 262 1.47 -21.85 11.60
C LEU A 262 1.99 -21.49 10.22
N ALA A 263 3.25 -21.05 10.15
CA ALA A 263 3.95 -21.04 8.88
C ALA A 263 3.94 -22.44 8.27
N CYS A 264 3.72 -22.53 6.95
CA CYS A 264 3.67 -23.83 6.28
C CYS A 264 4.98 -24.59 6.53
N ASN A 265 4.90 -25.93 6.58
CA ASN A 265 6.00 -26.80 6.96
C ASN A 265 6.01 -28.06 6.08
N SER A 266 7.12 -28.80 6.10
CA SER A 266 7.27 -30.02 5.30
C SER A 266 6.16 -31.04 5.56
N LYS A 267 5.79 -31.26 6.83
CA LYS A 267 4.71 -32.19 7.19
C LYS A 267 3.37 -31.83 6.55
N TYR A 268 3.02 -30.53 6.50
CA TYR A 268 1.79 -30.04 5.87
C TYR A 268 1.68 -30.48 4.40
N TYR A 269 2.80 -30.42 3.67
CA TYR A 269 2.88 -30.78 2.25
C TYR A 269 3.02 -32.28 2.04
N ASP A 270 3.87 -32.95 2.83
CA ASP A 270 4.07 -34.40 2.77
C ASP A 270 2.75 -35.15 2.95
N ASP A 271 1.95 -34.78 3.97
CA ASP A 271 0.65 -35.41 4.25
C ASP A 271 -0.40 -35.14 3.15
N ARG A 272 -0.22 -34.08 2.35
CA ARG A 272 -1.07 -33.74 1.20
C ARG A 272 -0.61 -34.39 -0.11
N GLY A 273 0.51 -35.11 -0.10
CA GLY A 273 1.06 -35.77 -1.28
C GLY A 273 2.07 -34.94 -2.08
N TYR A 274 2.63 -33.89 -1.48
CA TYR A 274 3.64 -33.02 -2.10
C TYR A 274 5.00 -33.11 -1.37
N PRO A 275 5.66 -34.27 -1.38
CA PRO A 275 6.90 -34.45 -0.64
C PRO A 275 8.04 -33.59 -1.19
N GLY A 276 8.81 -32.96 -0.30
CA GLY A 276 9.93 -32.10 -0.66
C GLY A 276 9.54 -30.69 -1.14
N HIS A 277 8.26 -30.33 -1.02
CA HIS A 277 7.80 -28.97 -1.30
C HIS A 277 8.49 -27.94 -0.39
N ILE A 278 8.82 -26.78 -0.95
CA ILE A 278 9.42 -25.66 -0.20
C ILE A 278 8.42 -25.16 0.85
N SER A 279 8.89 -24.74 2.02
CA SER A 279 8.00 -24.25 3.07
C SER A 279 8.57 -23.04 3.81
N CYS A 280 7.69 -22.18 4.32
CA CYS A 280 8.07 -21.01 5.11
C CYS A 280 8.88 -21.38 6.35
N THR A 281 8.56 -22.52 6.98
CA THR A 281 9.33 -23.04 8.12
C THR A 281 10.78 -23.31 7.76
N GLU A 282 11.04 -23.97 6.62
CA GLU A 282 12.41 -24.22 6.17
C GLU A 282 13.12 -22.95 5.69
N ASN A 283 12.37 -22.03 5.07
CA ASN A 283 12.89 -20.71 4.70
C ASN A 283 13.32 -19.92 5.94
N PHE A 284 12.48 -19.87 6.99
CA PHE A 284 12.84 -19.26 8.27
C PHE A 284 14.05 -19.93 8.90
N ASN A 285 14.09 -21.26 8.98
CA ASN A 285 15.23 -21.99 9.55
C ASN A 285 16.55 -21.64 8.85
N ARG A 286 16.55 -21.57 7.51
CA ARG A 286 17.73 -21.20 6.73
C ARG A 286 18.15 -19.76 7.01
N THR A 287 17.22 -18.83 6.88
CA THR A 287 17.49 -17.39 6.95
C THR A 287 17.79 -16.90 8.37
N LEU A 288 17.18 -17.48 9.40
CA LEU A 288 17.41 -17.11 10.79
C LEU A 288 18.67 -17.76 11.39
N SER A 289 19.24 -18.77 10.73
CA SER A 289 20.50 -19.41 11.18
C SER A 289 21.67 -18.42 11.23
N GLU A 290 21.65 -17.39 10.37
CA GLU A 290 22.63 -16.30 10.35
C GLU A 290 22.65 -15.49 11.65
N HIS A 291 21.53 -15.49 12.39
CA HIS A 291 21.37 -14.83 13.69
C HIS A 291 21.53 -15.78 14.87
N GLY A 292 21.97 -17.03 14.62
CA GLY A 292 22.13 -18.05 15.66
C GLY A 292 20.82 -18.59 16.24
N ILE A 293 19.68 -18.31 15.61
CA ILE A 293 18.36 -18.76 16.05
C ILE A 293 18.19 -20.24 15.69
N ALA A 294 17.75 -21.04 16.66
CA ALA A 294 17.57 -22.47 16.51
C ALA A 294 16.46 -22.81 15.49
N ALA A 295 16.74 -23.81 14.64
CA ALA A 295 15.75 -24.34 13.72
C ALA A 295 14.57 -24.98 14.46
N ARG A 296 13.36 -24.78 13.94
CA ARG A 296 12.11 -25.33 14.48
C ARG A 296 11.40 -26.15 13.42
N LYS A 297 10.64 -27.17 13.86
CA LYS A 297 9.76 -27.93 12.96
C LYS A 297 8.47 -27.19 12.61
N ASN A 298 8.10 -26.20 13.42
CA ASN A 298 6.92 -25.38 13.27
C ASN A 298 7.25 -23.98 13.77
N TRP A 299 6.82 -22.97 13.01
CA TRP A 299 6.88 -21.58 13.42
C TRP A 299 5.47 -21.04 13.62
N VAL A 300 5.25 -20.40 14.77
CA VAL A 300 4.18 -19.40 14.87
C VAL A 300 4.62 -18.18 14.09
N ALA A 301 3.71 -17.60 13.32
CA ALA A 301 3.98 -16.41 12.52
C ALA A 301 2.77 -15.49 12.53
N VAL A 302 3.02 -14.22 12.23
CA VAL A 302 1.99 -13.31 11.77
C VAL A 302 1.87 -13.53 10.28
N ASN A 303 0.71 -13.98 9.83
CA ASN A 303 0.47 -14.40 8.46
C ASN A 303 -0.22 -13.23 7.73
N PHE A 304 0.59 -12.30 7.23
CA PHE A 304 0.09 -11.15 6.49
C PHE A 304 -0.56 -11.60 5.17
N PHE A 305 -1.61 -10.86 4.80
CA PHE A 305 -2.49 -11.07 3.65
C PHE A 305 -3.26 -12.41 3.57
N PHE A 306 -3.08 -13.35 4.50
CA PHE A 306 -3.86 -14.59 4.52
C PHE A 306 -5.35 -14.33 4.81
N ASN A 307 -6.22 -14.84 3.94
CA ASN A 307 -7.68 -14.82 4.13
C ASN A 307 -8.16 -16.07 4.87
N THR A 308 -7.77 -16.17 6.15
CA THR A 308 -8.17 -17.26 7.05
C THR A 308 -9.26 -16.80 8.02
N ASN A 309 -10.20 -17.68 8.34
CA ASN A 309 -11.30 -17.43 9.26
C ASN A 309 -11.60 -18.61 10.16
N ILE A 310 -12.10 -18.32 11.35
CA ILE A 310 -12.83 -19.28 12.16
C ILE A 310 -14.32 -19.10 11.88
N LEU A 311 -14.93 -20.11 11.24
CA LEU A 311 -16.35 -20.10 10.92
C LEU A 311 -17.21 -20.35 12.18
N GLU A 312 -18.51 -20.10 12.09
CA GLU A 312 -19.47 -20.36 13.18
C GLU A 312 -19.42 -21.82 13.68
N CYS A 313 -19.14 -22.76 12.78
CA CYS A 313 -18.95 -24.18 13.11
C CYS A 313 -17.56 -24.51 13.69
N HIS A 314 -16.77 -23.52 14.08
CA HIS A 314 -15.42 -23.63 14.63
C HIS A 314 -14.37 -24.23 13.67
N THR A 315 -14.67 -24.27 12.37
CA THR A 315 -13.71 -24.70 11.34
C THR A 315 -12.77 -23.55 11.00
N LEU A 316 -11.47 -23.84 10.93
CA LEU A 316 -10.50 -22.93 10.34
C LEU A 316 -10.58 -23.07 8.81
N ALA A 317 -11.14 -22.06 8.15
CA ALA A 317 -11.26 -21.99 6.70
C ALA A 317 -10.24 -21.00 6.12
N SER A 318 -9.76 -21.28 4.90
CA SER A 318 -8.89 -20.37 4.15
C SER A 318 -9.41 -20.25 2.73
N ASP A 319 -9.23 -19.07 2.15
CA ASP A 319 -9.57 -18.76 0.76
C ASP A 319 -8.49 -17.86 0.15
N VAL A 320 -8.68 -17.43 -1.09
CA VAL A 320 -7.79 -16.52 -1.80
C VAL A 320 -7.62 -15.23 -1.01
N SER A 321 -6.37 -14.78 -0.91
CA SER A 321 -6.02 -13.50 -0.31
C SER A 321 -6.78 -12.33 -0.95
N TRP A 322 -7.11 -11.33 -0.13
CA TRP A 322 -7.79 -10.12 -0.58
C TRP A 322 -6.84 -9.05 -1.11
N SER A 323 -5.53 -9.23 -0.95
CA SER A 323 -4.55 -8.26 -1.40
C SER A 323 -4.60 -8.09 -2.92
N ARG A 324 -4.48 -6.83 -3.31
CA ARG A 324 -4.28 -6.38 -4.69
C ARG A 324 -2.81 -6.01 -4.87
N ALA A 325 -2.38 -5.88 -6.12
CA ALA A 325 -1.05 -5.39 -6.41
C ALA A 325 -0.78 -4.03 -5.77
N GLY A 326 0.31 -3.92 -5.03
CA GLY A 326 0.73 -2.73 -4.31
C GLY A 326 0.13 -2.59 -2.91
N ASP A 327 -0.77 -3.49 -2.49
CA ASP A 327 -1.27 -3.50 -1.12
C ASP A 327 -0.18 -3.82 -0.10
N PHE A 328 -0.30 -3.25 1.10
CA PHE A 328 0.74 -3.35 2.10
C PHE A 328 0.23 -3.25 3.54
N VAL A 329 1.08 -3.73 4.44
CA VAL A 329 1.05 -3.36 5.86
C VAL A 329 2.24 -2.46 6.17
N LEU A 330 1.99 -1.37 6.89
CA LEU A 330 3.02 -0.48 7.43
C LEU A 330 3.09 -0.68 8.94
N LEU A 331 4.27 -1.06 9.40
CA LEU A 331 4.54 -1.42 10.76
C LEU A 331 5.56 -0.44 11.36
N ARG A 332 5.53 -0.23 12.67
CA ARG A 332 6.57 0.48 13.42
C ARG A 332 7.19 -0.44 14.46
N ALA A 333 8.52 -0.50 14.50
CA ALA A 333 9.25 -1.23 15.52
C ALA A 333 9.22 -0.47 16.85
N VAL A 334 8.80 -1.13 17.93
CA VAL A 334 8.75 -0.55 19.28
C VAL A 334 10.10 -0.69 20.00
N THR A 335 10.88 -1.70 19.63
CA THR A 335 12.24 -1.97 20.12
C THR A 335 13.15 -2.34 18.95
N ASP A 336 14.43 -2.57 19.23
CA ASP A 336 15.38 -3.09 18.23
C ASP A 336 15.08 -4.56 17.93
N LEU A 337 14.79 -4.88 16.68
CA LEU A 337 14.33 -6.20 16.26
C LEU A 337 15.15 -6.79 15.11
N VAL A 338 15.34 -8.10 15.16
CA VAL A 338 15.61 -8.93 13.97
C VAL A 338 14.26 -9.43 13.46
N CYS A 339 13.90 -9.05 12.26
CA CYS A 339 12.67 -9.46 11.59
C CYS A 339 12.97 -10.47 10.48
N VAL A 340 11.98 -11.27 10.12
CA VAL A 340 12.01 -12.13 8.94
C VAL A 340 10.64 -12.11 8.26
N SER A 341 10.66 -12.02 6.94
CA SER A 341 9.48 -12.16 6.08
C SER A 341 9.74 -13.28 5.08
N SER A 342 8.74 -14.13 4.82
CA SER A 342 8.75 -15.13 3.74
C SER A 342 7.72 -14.77 2.70
N ALA A 343 8.05 -14.90 1.42
CA ALA A 343 7.05 -15.02 0.36
C ALA A 343 6.56 -16.47 0.37
N CYS A 344 5.32 -16.69 0.83
CA CYS A 344 4.77 -18.03 1.04
C CYS A 344 4.79 -18.85 -0.27
N PRO A 345 5.35 -20.07 -0.27
CA PRO A 345 5.43 -20.92 -1.47
C PRO A 345 4.13 -21.67 -1.77
N ASP A 346 3.08 -21.52 -0.96
CA ASP A 346 1.93 -22.42 -1.04
C ASP A 346 1.17 -22.26 -2.36
N ASP A 347 1.32 -23.26 -3.22
CA ASP A 347 0.59 -23.45 -4.47
C ASP A 347 -0.41 -24.62 -4.38
N THR A 348 -0.54 -25.23 -3.20
CA THR A 348 -1.40 -26.40 -2.96
C THR A 348 -2.77 -26.05 -2.39
N SER A 349 -2.97 -24.78 -2.03
CA SER A 349 -4.19 -24.24 -1.46
C SER A 349 -4.55 -22.88 -2.10
N PRO A 350 -5.77 -22.36 -1.89
CA PRO A 350 -6.18 -21.09 -2.47
C PRO A 350 -5.42 -19.88 -1.92
N ALA A 351 -4.64 -20.00 -0.82
CA ALA A 351 -4.08 -18.86 -0.10
C ALA A 351 -3.34 -17.86 -1.01
N ASN A 352 -2.46 -18.36 -1.88
CA ASN A 352 -1.71 -17.54 -2.86
C ASN A 352 -2.31 -17.60 -4.28
N ASN A 353 -3.61 -17.86 -4.40
CA ASN A 353 -4.29 -18.09 -5.68
C ASN A 353 -3.58 -19.15 -6.56
N TRP A 354 -2.98 -20.18 -5.94
CA TRP A 354 -2.18 -21.22 -6.60
C TRP A 354 -0.97 -20.71 -7.43
N ASN A 355 -0.61 -19.43 -7.30
CA ASN A 355 0.46 -18.79 -8.07
C ASN A 355 1.33 -17.93 -7.15
N PRO A 356 2.33 -18.52 -6.47
CA PRO A 356 3.23 -17.78 -5.61
C PRO A 356 4.01 -16.70 -6.37
N THR A 357 4.02 -15.49 -5.84
CA THR A 357 4.73 -14.31 -6.36
C THR A 357 5.66 -13.73 -5.30
N ASP A 358 6.39 -12.69 -5.66
CA ASP A 358 7.37 -12.07 -4.77
C ASP A 358 6.70 -11.17 -3.72
N ILE A 359 7.41 -10.93 -2.60
CA ILE A 359 7.07 -9.88 -1.63
C ILE A 359 8.12 -8.78 -1.70
N HIS A 360 7.72 -7.53 -1.53
CA HIS A 360 8.65 -6.42 -1.36
C HIS A 360 8.70 -5.96 0.10
N VAL A 361 9.89 -5.61 0.59
CA VAL A 361 10.08 -5.06 1.92
C VAL A 361 10.99 -3.85 1.87
N ARG A 362 10.62 -2.80 2.60
CA ARG A 362 11.45 -1.61 2.80
C ARG A 362 11.30 -1.00 4.19
#